data_AF-A0A8S1T0F5-F1
#
_entry.id   AF-A0A8S1T0F5-F1
#
_cell.length_a   1.000
_cell.length_b   1.000
_cell.length_c   1.000
_cell.angle_alpha   90.00
_cell.angle_beta   90.00
_cell.angle_gamma   90.00
#
_symmetry.space_group_name_H-M   'P 1'
#
loop_
_entity.id
_entity.type
_entity.pdbx_description
1 polymer ?
#
loop_
_entity_poly.entity_id
_entity_poly.type
_entity_poly.pdbx_seq_one_letter_code
_entity_poly.pdbx_strand_id
1 'polypeptide(L)'
;MDKVNAEEEGLINRKQNKEFSACKNYIPVIVEPYPQTKLKKIDDNKWLFNKDSTLYPVMYKIHETLNGAKNMYFYVKRQNGRYALLKHENKLQLVFKKYKSNDGFLHVYYHNDMINRSKLLDYCFYFAQIVIAFYLVLFIYGYLKMHEYI
;
A
#
# COMPACT_ATOMS: atom_id res chain seq x y z
N MET A 1 14.61 -26.55 -10.51
CA MET A 1 13.30 -27.09 -10.05
C MET A 1 12.30 -25.96 -9.76
N ASP A 2 12.72 -24.69 -9.71
CA ASP A 2 11.90 -23.56 -9.23
C ASP A 2 10.96 -22.92 -10.26
N LYS A 3 11.17 -23.15 -11.57
CA LYS A 3 10.33 -22.51 -12.61
C LYS A 3 8.95 -23.16 -12.76
N VAL A 4 8.82 -24.45 -12.45
CA VAL A 4 7.56 -25.20 -12.58
C VAL A 4 6.57 -24.78 -11.48
N ASN A 5 7.06 -24.55 -10.25
CA ASN A 5 6.23 -24.08 -9.13
C ASN A 5 5.66 -22.67 -9.36
N ALA A 6 6.44 -21.76 -9.94
CA ALA A 6 6.00 -20.38 -10.14
C ALA A 6 4.87 -20.25 -11.20
N GLU A 7 4.89 -21.09 -12.24
CA GLU A 7 3.84 -21.10 -13.26
C GLU A 7 2.54 -21.74 -12.74
N GLU A 8 2.64 -22.82 -11.96
CA GLU A 8 1.49 -23.45 -11.30
C GLU A 8 0.86 -22.55 -10.24
N GLU A 9 1.66 -21.90 -9.40
CA GLU A 9 1.18 -20.88 -8.45
C GLU A 9 0.51 -19.71 -9.19
N GLY A 10 1.07 -19.28 -10.32
CA GLY A 10 0.48 -18.24 -11.17
C GLY A 10 -0.89 -18.63 -11.73
N LEU A 11 -1.07 -19.88 -12.14
CA LEU A 11 -2.34 -20.42 -12.64
C LEU A 11 -3.39 -20.58 -11.53
N ILE A 12 -3.00 -21.04 -10.35
CA ILE A 12 -3.87 -21.16 -9.17
C ILE A 12 -4.35 -19.78 -8.73
N ASN A 13 -3.43 -18.80 -8.65
CA ASN A 13 -3.76 -17.42 -8.35
C ASN A 13 -4.72 -16.82 -9.39
N ARG A 14 -4.52 -17.07 -10.69
CA ARG A 14 -5.44 -16.60 -11.74
C ARG A 14 -6.84 -17.23 -11.61
N LYS A 15 -6.95 -18.52 -11.28
CA LYS A 15 -8.23 -19.19 -11.06
C LYS A 15 -8.97 -18.62 -9.84
N GLN A 16 -8.28 -18.48 -8.71
CA GLN A 16 -8.85 -17.85 -7.51
C GLN A 16 -9.29 -16.40 -7.77
N ASN A 17 -8.49 -15.61 -8.48
CA ASN A 17 -8.85 -14.24 -8.84
C ASN A 17 -10.14 -14.18 -9.67
N LYS A 18 -10.34 -15.16 -10.55
CA LYS A 18 -11.54 -15.28 -11.39
C LYS A 18 -12.77 -15.65 -10.56
N GLU A 19 -12.63 -16.58 -9.61
CA GLU A 19 -13.70 -16.95 -8.66
C GLU A 19 -14.06 -15.78 -7.74
N PHE A 20 -13.08 -15.07 -7.18
CA PHE A 20 -13.33 -13.91 -6.33
C PHE A 20 -14.01 -12.76 -7.09
N SER A 21 -13.69 -12.57 -8.38
CA SER A 21 -14.35 -11.57 -9.22
C SER A 21 -15.82 -11.90 -9.54
N ALA A 22 -16.25 -13.16 -9.37
CA ALA A 22 -17.63 -13.58 -9.61
C ALA A 22 -18.59 -13.19 -8.46
N CYS A 23 -18.08 -12.96 -7.25
CA CYS A 23 -18.87 -12.61 -6.07
C CYS A 23 -19.19 -11.10 -6.03
N LYS A 24 -20.21 -10.64 -6.78
CA LYS A 24 -20.60 -9.22 -6.91
C LYS A 24 -20.81 -8.46 -5.59
N ASN A 25 -21.19 -9.14 -4.51
CA ASN A 25 -21.48 -8.53 -3.20
C ASN A 25 -20.31 -8.61 -2.21
N TYR A 26 -19.18 -9.16 -2.63
CA TYR A 26 -18.01 -9.32 -1.78
C TYR A 26 -16.82 -8.56 -2.33
N ILE A 27 -15.98 -8.09 -1.42
CA ILE A 27 -14.71 -7.45 -1.72
C ILE A 27 -13.60 -8.41 -1.34
N PRO A 28 -12.72 -8.76 -2.30
CA PRO A 28 -11.56 -9.57 -2.00
C PRO A 28 -10.46 -8.71 -1.39
N VAL A 29 -9.97 -9.14 -0.22
CA VAL A 29 -8.97 -8.46 0.58
C VAL A 29 -7.77 -9.38 0.75
N ILE A 30 -6.57 -8.87 0.46
CA ILE A 30 -5.30 -9.52 0.75
C ILE A 30 -4.67 -8.79 1.93
N VAL A 31 -4.25 -9.55 2.94
CA VAL A 31 -3.64 -9.01 4.14
C VAL A 31 -2.14 -9.29 4.12
N GLU A 32 -1.32 -8.26 4.31
CA GLU A 32 0.14 -8.39 4.25
C GLU A 32 0.79 -7.73 5.47
N PRO A 33 1.90 -8.29 6.00
CA PRO A 33 2.69 -7.58 6.98
C PRO A 33 3.25 -6.30 6.36
N TYR A 34 3.22 -5.20 7.11
CA TYR A 34 3.96 -4.02 6.70
C TYR A 34 5.47 -4.35 6.66
N PRO A 35 6.27 -3.84 5.70
CA PRO A 35 7.66 -4.29 5.48
C PRO A 35 8.61 -4.28 6.69
N GLN A 36 8.32 -3.49 7.73
CA GLN A 36 9.15 -3.35 8.94
C GLN A 36 8.48 -3.90 10.20
N THR A 37 7.34 -4.58 10.08
CA THR A 37 6.62 -5.10 11.24
C THR A 37 7.35 -6.28 11.87
N LYS A 38 7.27 -6.37 13.21
CA LYS A 38 7.74 -7.53 13.98
C LYS A 38 6.66 -8.63 14.10
N LEU A 39 5.46 -8.36 13.60
CA LEU A 39 4.35 -9.29 13.65
C LEU A 39 4.57 -10.45 12.66
N LYS A 40 4.10 -11.64 13.04
CA LYS A 40 4.16 -12.83 12.18
C LYS A 40 3.36 -12.60 10.90
N LYS A 41 3.81 -13.21 9.80
CA LYS A 41 3.05 -13.28 8.55
C LYS A 41 1.83 -14.18 8.75
N ILE A 42 0.70 -13.78 8.18
CA ILE A 42 -0.51 -14.60 8.11
C ILE A 42 -0.42 -15.49 6.86
N ASP A 43 -0.59 -16.80 7.01
CA ASP A 43 -0.50 -17.76 5.91
C ASP A 43 -1.76 -17.72 5.02
N ASP A 44 -2.96 -17.89 5.60
CA ASP A 44 -4.22 -17.69 4.89
C ASP A 44 -4.63 -16.21 4.92
N ASN A 45 -4.10 -15.45 3.96
CA ASN A 45 -4.20 -14.00 3.97
C ASN A 45 -5.19 -13.41 2.95
N LYS A 46 -5.92 -14.26 2.21
CA LYS A 46 -6.88 -13.82 1.18
C LYS A 46 -8.30 -14.10 1.64
N TRP A 47 -9.07 -13.04 1.86
CA TRP A 47 -10.41 -13.16 2.43
C TRP A 47 -11.45 -12.38 1.64
N LEU A 48 -12.70 -12.81 1.78
CA LEU A 48 -13.87 -12.10 1.26
C LEU A 48 -14.63 -11.45 2.38
N PHE A 49 -15.01 -10.20 2.16
CA PHE A 49 -15.85 -9.46 3.08
C PHE A 49 -17.04 -8.86 2.36
N ASN A 50 -18.16 -8.72 3.07
CA ASN A 50 -19.35 -8.09 2.51
C ASN A 50 -19.03 -6.64 2.12
N LYS A 51 -19.36 -6.25 0.89
CA LYS A 51 -19.14 -4.92 0.36
C LYS A 51 -19.75 -3.80 1.20
N ASP A 52 -20.90 -4.05 1.83
CA ASP A 52 -21.65 -3.07 2.60
C ASP A 52 -21.12 -2.89 4.04
N SER A 53 -20.16 -3.72 4.45
CA SER A 53 -19.56 -3.64 5.78
C SER A 53 -18.65 -2.43 5.94
N THR A 54 -18.35 -2.10 7.20
CA THR A 54 -17.20 -1.24 7.53
C THR A 54 -15.91 -2.05 7.45
N LEU A 55 -14.77 -1.40 7.71
CA LEU A 55 -13.47 -2.06 7.83
C LEU A 55 -13.29 -2.82 9.14
N TYR A 56 -14.15 -2.59 10.13
CA TYR A 56 -14.09 -3.25 11.44
C TYR A 56 -13.97 -4.78 11.36
N PRO A 57 -14.79 -5.52 10.58
CA PRO A 57 -14.68 -6.99 10.50
C PRO A 57 -13.33 -7.45 9.92
N VAL A 58 -12.76 -6.68 8.99
CA VAL A 58 -11.43 -6.96 8.42
C VAL A 58 -10.38 -6.81 9.52
N MET A 59 -10.38 -5.67 10.21
CA MET A 59 -9.41 -5.38 11.28
C MET A 59 -9.52 -6.37 12.44
N TYR A 60 -10.75 -6.75 12.81
CA TYR A 60 -11.03 -7.73 13.84
C TYR A 60 -10.49 -9.12 13.47
N LYS A 61 -10.76 -9.60 12.25
CA LYS A 61 -10.24 -10.88 11.78
C LYS A 61 -8.71 -10.92 11.79
N ILE A 62 -8.05 -9.83 11.37
CA ILE A 62 -6.58 -9.73 11.44
C ILE A 62 -6.10 -9.82 12.89
N HIS A 63 -6.77 -9.10 13.80
CA HIS A 63 -6.42 -9.08 15.22
C HIS A 63 -6.57 -10.47 15.87
N GLU A 64 -7.65 -11.19 15.58
CA GLU A 64 -7.84 -12.57 16.06
C GLU A 64 -6.77 -13.52 15.51
N THR A 65 -6.45 -13.40 14.21
CA THR A 65 -5.45 -14.26 13.55
C THR A 65 -4.05 -14.06 14.13
N LEU A 66 -3.77 -12.88 14.67
CA LEU A 66 -2.49 -12.54 15.30
C LEU A 66 -2.51 -12.68 16.83
N ASN A 67 -3.38 -13.55 17.37
CA ASN A 67 -3.51 -13.83 18.80
C ASN A 67 -3.75 -12.57 19.65
N GLY A 68 -4.50 -11.60 19.13
CA GLY A 68 -4.87 -10.40 19.86
C GLY A 68 -3.72 -9.40 20.07
N ALA A 69 -2.82 -9.28 19.10
CA ALA A 69 -1.74 -8.31 19.13
C ALA A 69 -2.26 -6.89 19.47
N LYS A 70 -1.69 -6.26 20.50
CA LYS A 70 -2.10 -4.92 20.93
C LYS A 70 -1.60 -3.84 19.95
N ASN A 71 -2.29 -2.70 19.94
CA ASN A 71 -1.91 -1.49 19.19
C ASN A 71 -1.70 -1.73 17.68
N MET A 72 -2.66 -2.38 17.04
CA MET A 72 -2.61 -2.61 15.60
C MET A 72 -3.06 -1.39 14.80
N TYR A 73 -2.26 -1.07 13.78
CA TYR A 73 -2.55 -0.05 12.78
C TYR A 73 -2.63 -0.70 11.42
N PHE A 74 -3.60 -0.26 10.63
CA PHE A 74 -3.93 -0.84 9.34
C PHE A 74 -3.75 0.20 8.25
N TYR A 75 -3.17 -0.20 7.13
CA TYR A 75 -2.80 0.69 6.05
C TYR A 75 -3.21 0.13 4.69
N VAL A 76 -3.36 1.02 3.71
CA VAL A 76 -3.49 0.68 2.29
C VAL A 76 -2.44 1.41 1.49
N LYS A 77 -1.94 0.77 0.44
CA LYS A 77 -0.96 1.40 -0.46
C LYS A 77 -1.69 2.34 -1.43
N ARG A 78 -1.19 3.57 -1.54
CA ARG A 78 -1.62 4.58 -2.51
C ARG A 78 -0.87 4.37 -3.82
N GLN A 79 -1.42 4.93 -4.91
CA GLN A 79 -0.78 4.90 -6.23
C GLN A 79 0.63 5.51 -6.24
N ASN A 80 0.90 6.51 -5.39
CA ASN A 80 2.22 7.13 -5.24
C ASN A 80 3.18 6.33 -4.34
N GLY A 81 2.88 5.06 -4.05
CA GLY A 81 3.69 4.18 -3.21
C GLY A 81 3.61 4.47 -1.71
N ARG A 82 2.91 5.53 -1.27
CA ARG A 82 2.75 5.85 0.15
C ARG A 82 1.65 4.99 0.80
N TYR A 83 1.71 4.85 2.11
CA TYR A 83 0.69 4.14 2.88
C TYR A 83 -0.32 5.12 3.49
N ALA A 84 -1.60 4.80 3.42
CA ALA A 84 -2.69 5.55 4.05
C ALA A 84 -3.20 4.79 5.26
N LEU A 85 -3.28 5.44 6.42
CA LEU A 85 -3.90 4.84 7.61
C LEU A 85 -5.41 4.64 7.38
N LEU A 86 -5.89 3.45 7.71
CA LEU A 86 -7.30 3.10 7.70
C LEU A 86 -7.92 3.30 9.08
N LYS A 87 -9.19 3.68 9.10
CA LYS A 87 -10.02 3.74 10.31
C LYS A 87 -11.10 2.68 10.24
N HIS A 88 -11.49 2.12 11.38
CA HIS A 88 -12.47 1.04 11.48
C HIS A 88 -13.86 1.43 10.95
N GLU A 89 -14.24 2.70 11.09
CA GLU A 89 -15.50 3.30 10.63
C GLU A 89 -15.62 3.46 9.11
N ASN A 90 -14.49 3.38 8.39
CA ASN A 90 -14.49 3.56 6.94
C ASN A 90 -15.29 2.45 6.26
N LYS A 91 -16.16 2.83 5.31
CA LYS A 91 -16.92 1.88 4.48
C LYS A 91 -15.98 1.11 3.56
N LEU A 92 -16.07 -0.23 3.59
CA LEU A 92 -15.17 -1.11 2.84
C LEU A 92 -15.28 -0.87 1.33
N GLN A 93 -16.51 -0.70 0.81
CA GLN A 93 -16.74 -0.34 -0.59
C GLN A 93 -16.03 0.93 -1.04
N LEU A 94 -16.03 1.98 -0.21
CA LEU A 94 -15.40 3.26 -0.56
C LEU A 94 -13.87 3.11 -0.57
N VAL A 95 -13.34 2.39 0.41
CA VAL A 95 -11.91 2.09 0.50
C VAL A 95 -11.47 1.25 -0.70
N PHE A 96 -12.23 0.20 -1.05
CA PHE A 96 -11.93 -0.62 -2.21
C PHE A 96 -11.95 0.19 -3.50
N LYS A 97 -13.00 0.98 -3.77
CA LYS A 97 -13.05 1.83 -4.97
C LYS A 97 -11.84 2.77 -5.08
N LYS A 98 -11.33 3.27 -3.96
CA LYS A 98 -10.24 4.25 -3.92
C LYS A 98 -8.84 3.63 -3.97
N TYR A 99 -8.66 2.44 -3.39
CA TYR A 99 -7.34 1.83 -3.17
C TYR A 99 -7.21 0.41 -3.76
N LYS A 100 -8.16 -0.01 -4.60
CA LYS A 100 -8.06 -1.27 -5.35
C LYS A 100 -6.76 -1.31 -6.15
N SER A 101 -6.04 -2.41 -6.01
CA SER A 101 -4.83 -2.70 -6.77
C SER A 101 -5.16 -3.21 -8.18
N ASN A 102 -4.17 -3.19 -9.06
CA ASN A 102 -4.30 -3.61 -10.46
C ASN A 102 -4.64 -5.11 -10.60
N ASP A 103 -4.31 -5.91 -9.59
CA ASP A 103 -4.62 -7.33 -9.52
C ASP A 103 -6.09 -7.64 -9.18
N GLY A 104 -6.87 -6.62 -8.83
CA GLY A 104 -8.29 -6.78 -8.49
C GLY A 104 -8.58 -6.78 -6.98
N PHE A 105 -7.57 -6.74 -6.12
CA PHE A 105 -7.71 -6.91 -4.67
C PHE A 105 -7.56 -5.61 -3.88
N LEU A 106 -8.09 -5.61 -2.66
CA LEU A 106 -7.73 -4.62 -1.66
C LEU A 106 -6.56 -5.14 -0.82
N HIS A 107 -5.40 -4.51 -0.91
CA HIS A 107 -4.26 -4.86 -0.07
C HIS A 107 -4.29 -4.07 1.24
N VAL A 108 -4.40 -4.78 2.36
CA VAL A 108 -4.40 -4.22 3.71
C VAL A 108 -3.12 -4.64 4.43
N TYR A 109 -2.35 -3.65 4.86
CA TYR A 109 -1.09 -3.84 5.57
C TYR A 109 -1.28 -3.63 7.06
N TYR A 110 -0.75 -4.52 7.89
CA TYR A 110 -0.82 -4.38 9.34
C TYR A 110 0.55 -4.10 9.98
N HIS A 111 0.54 -3.31 11.06
CA HIS A 111 1.70 -3.01 11.90
C HIS A 111 1.28 -2.89 13.37
N ASN A 112 2.20 -3.20 14.29
CA ASN A 112 2.02 -3.05 15.74
C ASN A 112 2.36 -1.65 16.28
N ASP A 113 2.72 -0.71 15.42
CA ASP A 113 3.19 0.64 15.78
C ASP A 113 2.63 1.65 14.79
N MET A 114 2.29 2.84 15.27
CA MET A 114 1.80 3.91 14.41
C MET A 114 2.97 4.47 13.62
N ILE A 115 2.99 4.19 12.32
CA ILE A 115 3.98 4.75 11.41
C ILE A 115 3.62 6.22 11.14
N ASN A 116 4.13 7.10 12.01
CA ASN A 116 4.13 8.54 11.78
C ASN A 116 5.33 8.88 10.89
N ARG A 117 5.11 8.97 9.58
CA ARG A 117 6.11 9.54 8.69
C ARG A 117 6.29 11.01 9.09
N SER A 118 7.50 11.39 9.51
CA SER A 118 7.78 12.77 9.91
C SER A 118 7.56 13.70 8.72
N LYS A 119 6.55 14.58 8.83
CA LYS A 119 6.26 15.61 7.81
C LYS A 119 7.48 16.50 7.56
N LEU A 120 8.31 16.71 8.58
CA LEU A 120 9.56 17.48 8.52
C LEU A 120 10.52 16.89 7.48
N LEU A 121 10.62 15.57 7.41
CA LEU A 121 11.50 14.89 6.47
C LEU A 121 11.02 15.07 5.01
N ASP A 122 9.70 15.02 4.78
CA ASP A 122 9.11 15.36 3.49
C ASP A 122 9.42 16.83 3.11
N TYR A 123 9.29 17.78 4.05
CA TYR A 123 9.64 19.20 3.80
C TYR A 123 11.12 19.41 3.48
N CYS A 124 12.03 18.74 4.19
CA CYS A 124 13.47 18.79 3.91
C CYS A 124 13.79 18.30 2.49
N PHE A 125 13.14 17.23 2.03
CA PHE A 125 13.29 16.74 0.67
C PHE A 125 12.80 17.76 -0.37
N TYR A 126 11.64 18.37 -0.17
CA TYR A 126 11.14 19.41 -1.07
C TYR A 126 12.05 20.64 -1.11
N PHE A 127 12.54 21.08 0.05
CA PHE A 127 13.47 22.19 0.13
C PHE A 127 14.79 21.90 -0.62
N ALA A 128 15.35 20.70 -0.43
CA ALA A 128 16.55 20.28 -1.16
C ALA A 128 16.34 20.29 -2.68
N GLN A 129 15.17 19.82 -3.17
CA GLN A 129 14.83 19.88 -4.59
C GLN A 129 14.78 21.32 -5.13
N ILE A 130 14.21 22.26 -4.37
CA ILE A 130 14.15 23.68 -4.76
C ILE A 130 15.56 24.26 -4.85
N VAL A 131 16.43 23.98 -3.87
CA VAL A 131 17.81 24.47 -3.87
C VAL A 131 18.59 23.91 -5.06
N ILE A 132 18.45 22.62 -5.37
CA ILE A 132 19.09 21.99 -6.54
C ILE A 132 18.59 22.62 -7.84
N ALA A 133 17.27 22.82 -7.98
CA ALA A 133 16.69 23.44 -9.17
C ALA A 133 17.19 24.88 -9.37
N PHE A 134 17.31 25.65 -8.28
CA PHE A 134 17.85 27.01 -8.33
C PHE A 134 19.32 27.02 -8.77
N TYR A 135 20.15 26.12 -8.22
CA TYR A 135 21.54 25.97 -8.64
C TYR A 135 21.67 25.59 -10.12
N LEU A 136 20.81 24.70 -10.62
CA LEU A 136 20.79 24.33 -12.04
C LEU A 136 20.45 25.53 -12.94
N VAL A 137 19.50 26.37 -12.53
CA VAL A 137 19.16 27.60 -13.29
C VAL A 137 20.34 28.56 -13.33
N LEU A 138 20.98 28.81 -12.18
CA LEU A 138 22.17 29.67 -12.13
C LEU A 138 23.33 29.11 -12.97
N PHE A 139 23.54 27.80 -12.92
CA PHE A 139 24.56 27.13 -13.71
C PHE A 139 24.30 27.27 -15.22
N ILE A 140 23.07 27.02 -15.67
CA ILE A 140 22.68 27.19 -17.08
C ILE A 140 22.83 28.64 -17.51
N TYR A 141 22.38 29.60 -16.70
CA TYR A 141 22.53 31.02 -16.99
C TYR A 141 24.01 31.43 -17.12
N GLY A 142 24.86 30.98 -16.19
CA GLY A 142 26.30 31.23 -16.26
C GLY A 142 26.95 30.60 -17.49
N TYR A 143 26.55 29.38 -17.85
CA TYR A 143 27.03 28.70 -19.05
C TYR A 143 26.65 29.42 -20.34
N LEU A 144 25.37 29.84 -20.47
CA LEU A 144 24.89 30.59 -21.64
C LEU A 144 25.61 31.93 -21.77
N LYS A 145 25.79 32.66 -20.66
CA LYS A 145 26.48 33.94 -20.67
C LYS A 145 27.96 33.82 -21.06
N MET A 146 28.64 32.73 -20.70
CA MET A 146 30.02 32.52 -21.15
C MET A 146 30.12 32.23 -22.66
N HIS A 147 29.09 31.64 -23.25
CA HIS A 147 29.06 31.28 -24.67
C HIS A 147 28.59 32.41 -25.59
N GLU A 148 28.03 33.50 -25.06
CA GLU A 148 27.75 34.75 -25.80
C GLU A 148 28.99 35.61 -26.05
N TYR A 149 30.11 35.36 -25.37
CA TYR A 149 31.36 36.13 -25.47
C TYR A 149 32.45 35.44 -26.31
N ILE A 150 32.11 34.37 -27.04
CA ILE A 150 32.95 33.68 -28.03
C ILE A 150 32.34 33.92 -29.41
#